data_AF-A0A120K0A4-F1
#
_entry.id   AF-A0A120K0A4-F1
#
_cell.length_a   1.000
_cell.length_b   1.000
_cell.length_c   1.000
_cell.angle_alpha   90.00
_cell.angle_beta   90.00
_cell.angle_gamma   90.00
#
_symmetry.space_group_name_H-M   'P 1'
#
loop_
_entity.id
_entity.type
_entity.pdbx_description
1 polymer ?
#
loop_
_entity_poly.entity_id
_entity_poly.type
_entity_poly.pdbx_seq_one_letter_code
_entity_poly.pdbx_strand_id
1 'polypeptide(L)'
;MIANKITQTQYDDLKNSYLNKNRTMHSLYVEINKEIRISKHLFFELINKIRQEEGLNDYYSLGKQKKKNSIIENLDKSPNHYN
;
A
#
# COMPACT_ATOMS: atom_id res chain seq x y z
N MET A 1 1.12 -0.26 20.70
CA MET A 1 0.58 -1.59 20.32
C MET A 1 -0.67 -1.38 19.48
N ILE A 2 -0.58 -1.65 18.17
CA ILE A 2 -1.68 -1.48 17.19
C ILE A 2 -2.75 -2.61 17.30
N ALA A 3 -2.53 -3.58 18.20
CA ALA A 3 -3.23 -4.86 18.25
C ALA A 3 -4.63 -4.86 18.90
N ASN A 4 -5.15 -3.75 19.45
CA ASN A 4 -6.39 -3.81 20.24
C ASN A 4 -7.69 -3.53 19.44
N LYS A 5 -7.63 -3.28 18.13
CA LYS A 5 -8.84 -2.96 17.34
C LYS A 5 -9.24 -3.99 16.28
N ILE A 6 -8.36 -4.92 15.92
CA ILE A 6 -8.62 -5.94 14.90
C ILE A 6 -8.24 -7.31 15.46
N THR A 7 -9.15 -8.27 15.34
CA THR A 7 -8.87 -9.67 15.69
C THR A 7 -8.00 -10.33 14.62
N GLN A 8 -7.34 -11.44 14.98
CA GLN A 8 -6.53 -12.19 14.04
C GLN A 8 -7.35 -12.66 12.82
N THR A 9 -8.58 -13.12 13.04
CA THR A 9 -9.50 -13.53 11.96
C THR A 9 -9.78 -12.39 10.99
N GLN A 10 -10.06 -11.19 11.50
CA GLN A 10 -10.30 -10.00 10.65
C GLN A 10 -9.06 -9.59 9.85
N TYR A 11 -7.87 -9.77 10.43
CA TYR A 11 -6.61 -9.56 9.72
C TYR A 11 -6.42 -10.58 8.60
N ASP A 12 -6.68 -11.86 8.87
CA ASP A 12 -6.54 -12.94 7.89
C ASP A 12 -7.54 -12.78 6.72
N ASP A 13 -8.78 -12.34 7.00
CA ASP A 13 -9.78 -12.03 5.98
C ASP A 13 -9.38 -10.83 5.11
N LEU A 14 -8.82 -9.79 5.73
CA LEU A 14 -8.24 -8.64 5.03
C LEU A 14 -7.07 -9.09 4.16
N LYS A 15 -6.15 -9.91 4.68
CA LYS A 15 -5.00 -10.45 3.95
C LYS A 15 -5.45 -11.25 2.73
N ASN A 16 -6.38 -12.19 2.92
CA ASN A 16 -6.93 -12.98 1.83
C ASN A 16 -7.63 -12.11 0.78
N SER A 17 -8.39 -11.10 1.21
CA SER A 17 -9.07 -10.19 0.27
C SER A 17 -8.10 -9.29 -0.47
N TYR A 18 -7.01 -8.86 0.16
CA TYR A 18 -5.96 -8.06 -0.45
C TYR A 18 -5.15 -8.84 -1.50
N LEU A 19 -4.81 -10.10 -1.21
CA LEU A 19 -3.96 -10.92 -2.08
C LEU A 19 -4.72 -11.59 -3.23
N ASN A 20 -5.96 -12.05 -3.00
CA ASN A 20 -6.67 -12.91 -3.96
C ASN A 20 -7.70 -12.17 -4.82
N LYS A 21 -8.15 -10.97 -4.43
CA LYS A 21 -9.19 -10.25 -5.18
C LYS A 21 -8.58 -9.11 -5.96
N ASN A 22 -8.92 -9.02 -7.24
CA ASN A 22 -8.56 -7.89 -8.10
C ASN A 22 -9.43 -6.67 -7.72
N ARG A 23 -9.16 -6.08 -6.56
CA ARG A 23 -9.92 -4.97 -5.95
C ARG A 23 -9.03 -3.75 -5.74
N THR A 24 -9.64 -2.58 -5.83
CA THR A 24 -8.95 -1.33 -5.52
C THR A 24 -8.76 -1.18 -4.00
N MET A 25 -7.72 -0.45 -3.58
CA MET A 25 -7.51 -0.13 -2.16
C MET A 25 -8.70 0.60 -1.54
N HIS A 26 -9.42 1.41 -2.32
CA HIS A 26 -10.60 2.12 -1.86
C HIS A 26 -11.75 1.15 -1.54
N SER A 27 -12.05 0.20 -2.44
CA SER A 27 -13.08 -0.82 -2.17
C SER A 27 -12.74 -1.67 -0.94
N LEU A 28 -11.47 -2.04 -0.79
CA LEU A 28 -11.01 -2.84 0.34
C LEU A 28 -11.14 -2.08 1.67
N TYR A 29 -10.82 -0.78 1.67
CA TYR A 29 -11.00 0.09 2.83
C TYR A 29 -12.48 0.21 3.22
N VAL A 30 -13.38 0.45 2.25
CA VAL A 30 -14.81 0.62 2.51
C VAL A 30 -15.42 -0.63 3.14
N GLU A 31 -15.07 -1.82 2.65
CA GLU A 31 -15.59 -3.10 3.15
C GLU A 31 -15.21 -3.33 4.61
N ILE A 32 -13.92 -3.20 4.95
CA ILE A 32 -13.44 -3.39 6.32
C ILE A 32 -13.97 -2.31 7.27
N ASN A 33 -14.12 -1.08 6.75
CA ASN A 33 -14.62 0.03 7.55
C ASN A 33 -16.12 -0.08 7.86
N LYS A 34 -16.90 -0.85 7.07
CA LYS A 34 -18.30 -1.18 7.39
C LYS A 34 -18.40 -2.05 8.65
N GLU A 35 -17.44 -2.95 8.85
CA GLU A 35 -17.48 -3.92 9.95
C GLU A 35 -16.78 -3.42 11.21
N ILE A 36 -15.60 -2.79 11.08
CA ILE A 36 -14.67 -2.60 12.21
C ILE A 36 -14.37 -1.13 12.48
N ARG A 37 -14.96 -0.19 11.72
CA ARG A 37 -14.74 1.27 11.82
C ARG A 37 -13.27 1.64 12.09
N ILE A 38 -12.42 1.49 11.08
CA ILE A 38 -10.98 1.76 11.16
C ILE A 38 -10.58 3.08 10.51
N SER A 39 -9.57 3.73 11.08
CA SER A 39 -8.99 4.91 10.47
C SER A 39 -8.26 4.54 9.18
N LYS A 40 -8.22 5.47 8.23
CA LYS A 40 -7.47 5.29 6.98
C LYS A 40 -5.98 5.02 7.23
N HIS A 41 -5.42 5.62 8.27
CA HIS A 41 -4.02 5.40 8.66
C HIS A 41 -3.78 3.93 9.07
N LEU A 42 -4.62 3.42 9.98
CA LEU A 42 -4.54 2.03 10.44
C LEU A 42 -4.73 1.05 9.30
N PHE A 43 -5.65 1.32 8.37
CA PHE A 43 -5.83 0.51 7.17
C PHE A 43 -4.53 0.36 6.38
N PHE A 44 -3.84 1.47 6.08
CA PHE A 44 -2.57 1.41 5.34
C PHE A 44 -1.45 0.74 6.13
N GLU A 45 -1.42 0.86 7.46
CA GLU A 45 -0.46 0.10 8.29
C GLU A 45 -0.65 -1.41 8.15
N LEU A 46 -1.91 -1.89 8.17
CA LEU A 46 -2.22 -3.30 8.01
C LEU A 46 -1.85 -3.81 6.61
N ILE A 47 -2.14 -3.02 5.58
CA ILE A 47 -1.75 -3.35 4.19
C ILE A 47 -0.23 -3.42 4.06
N ASN A 48 0.52 -2.49 4.67
CA ASN A 48 1.98 -2.56 4.66
C ASN A 48 2.48 -3.81 5.38
N LYS A 49 1.90 -4.16 6.54
CA LYS A 49 2.26 -5.38 7.26
C LYS A 49 2.04 -6.63 6.40
N ILE A 50 0.89 -6.73 5.73
CA ILE A 50 0.60 -7.84 4.81
C ILE A 50 1.64 -7.89 3.68
N ARG A 51 1.99 -6.74 3.09
CA ARG A 51 3.00 -6.68 2.03
C ARG A 51 4.37 -7.14 2.51
N GLN A 52 4.79 -6.72 3.71
CA GLN A 52 6.06 -7.16 4.31
C GLN A 52 6.09 -8.66 4.57
N GLU A 53 5.00 -9.24 5.07
CA GLU A 53 4.87 -10.69 5.27
C GLU A 53 5.00 -11.47 3.96
N GLU A 54 4.48 -10.94 2.85
CA GLU A 54 4.57 -11.55 1.53
C GLU A 54 5.89 -11.21 0.78
N GLY A 55 6.85 -10.53 1.44
CA GLY A 55 8.11 -10.13 0.83
C GLY A 55 7.98 -9.03 -0.24
N LEU A 56 6.85 -8.31 -0.26
CA LEU A 56 6.59 -7.21 -1.17
C LEU A 56 7.09 -5.88 -0.57
N ASN A 57 7.59 -4.99 -1.43
CA ASN A 57 7.92 -3.63 -1.02
C ASN A 57 6.70 -2.90 -0.45
N ASP A 58 6.90 -2.14 0.63
CA ASP A 58 5.87 -1.31 1.25
C ASP A 58 5.17 -0.40 0.23
N TYR A 59 3.90 -0.12 0.47
CA TYR A 59 3.12 0.76 -0.40
C TYR A 59 3.74 2.17 -0.51
N TYR A 60 4.33 2.68 0.58
CA TYR A 60 5.04 3.96 0.58
C TYR A 60 6.37 3.92 -0.18
N SER A 61 7.01 2.74 -0.28
CA SER A 61 8.25 2.55 -1.04
C SER A 61 8.00 2.56 -2.55
N LEU A 62 6.84 2.07 -3.02
CA LEU A 62 6.42 2.16 -4.42
C LEU A 62 6.26 3.62 -4.91
N GLY A 63 5.70 4.50 -4.06
CA GLY A 63 5.55 5.92 -4.39
C GLY A 63 6.91 6.62 -4.56
N LYS A 64 7.89 6.27 -3.72
CA LYS A 64 9.27 6.78 -3.82
C LYS A 64 9.99 6.24 -5.06
N GLN A 65 9.78 4.97 -5.43
CA GLN A 65 10.36 4.39 -6.64
C GLN A 65 9.78 5.00 -7.93
N LYS A 66 8.46 5.25 -8.02
CA LYS A 66 7.87 5.96 -9.16
C LYS A 66 8.44 7.36 -9.35
N LYS A 67 8.61 8.12 -8.26
CA LYS A 67 9.24 9.46 -8.31
C LYS A 67 10.71 9.39 -8.74
N LYS A 68 11.45 8.39 -8.27
CA LYS A 68 12.86 8.19 -8.67
C LYS A 68 12.98 7.85 -10.15
N ASN A 69 12.10 6.97 -10.67
CA ASN A 69 12.11 6.60 -12.08
C ASN A 69 11.68 7.76 -12.99
N SER A 70 10.71 8.59 -12.58
CA SER A 70 10.36 9.77 -13.37
C SER A 70 11.47 10.82 -13.38
N ILE A 71 12.23 10.98 -12.29
CA ILE A 71 13.39 11.87 -12.26
C ILE A 71 14.48 11.38 -13.23
N ILE A 72 14.76 10.06 -13.24
CA ILE A 72 15.75 9.46 -14.15
C ILE A 72 15.31 9.61 -15.62
N GLU A 73 14.04 9.34 -15.95
CA GLU A 73 13.52 9.53 -17.33
C GLU A 73 13.60 11.00 -17.79
N ASN A 74 13.42 11.96 -16.89
CA ASN A 74 13.51 13.38 -17.24
C ASN A 74 14.97 13.88 -17.30
N LEU A 75 15.91 13.24 -16.58
CA LEU A 75 17.35 13.49 -16.69
C LEU A 75 17.90 12.95 -18.02
N ASP A 76 17.46 11.77 -18.45
CA ASP A 76 17.89 11.13 -19.70
C ASP A 76 17.34 11.85 -20.96
N LYS A 77 16.21 12.55 -20.82
CA LYS A 77 15.58 13.34 -21.88
C LYS A 77 15.98 14.82 -21.89
N SER A 78 16.87 15.26 -21.00
CA SER A 78 17.40 16.61 -21.07
C SER A 78 18.39 16.68 -22.23
N PRO A 79 18.09 17.38 -23.36
CA PRO A 79 19.09 17.57 -24.38
C PRO A 79 20.24 18.34 -23.75
N ASN A 80 21.44 17.77 -23.82
CA ASN A 80 22.68 18.44 -23.47
C ASN A 80 22.71 19.81 -24.16
N HIS A 81 22.37 20.85 -23.41
CA HIS A 81 22.50 22.24 -23.82
C HIS A 81 23.57 22.85 -22.92
N TYR A 82 24.82 22.56 -23.25
CA TYR A 82 25.92 23.45 -22.91
C TYR A 82 26.77 23.58 -24.16
N ASN A 83 26.79 24.83 -24.65
CA ASN A 83 27.63 25.35 -25.73
C ASN A 83 29.10 24.98 -25.54
#